data_AF-A0A836BFN0-F1
#
_entry.id   AF-A0A836BFN0-F1
#
_cell.length_a   1.000
_cell.length_b   1.000
_cell.length_c   1.000
_cell.angle_alpha   90.00
_cell.angle_beta   90.00
_cell.angle_gamma   90.00
#
_symmetry.space_group_name_H-M   'P 1'
#
loop_
_entity.id
_entity.type
_entity.pdbx_description
1 polymer ?
#
loop_
_entity_poly.entity_id
_entity_poly.type
_entity_poly.pdbx_seq_one_letter_code
_entity_poly.pdbx_strand_id
1 'polypeptide(L)'
;MIQPLLVNVKVKVITLFLVMVGAFISPTFAQQFKEPNYVIRGGEVLGFAIDQETTTLIILLKPKSGGELIITLPRNLIDAKIGSVDSDFTILVDNLGYLFFDETTTSSDRTVTIPFGKFNSEIKIIGTHVFSQRSTLSTADPQQPIEDKIKSELKSEIPDGQAKLLILSDTQWSGALQASGFDYTEISGQHYRTIIFGCETSIFRGGIFAAKIQKITEDGYLTIVVIQNQRILAHGSTEAQFGEVIINGDCDSNGPGGGGCLIATATFGSELAPQVQELRELRDNTLLQTSSGSAFMDGFNSFYYSFSPTIADWERQNPAFKEAVKITITPLLTSLTILNYVGIDSEEKMLGYGIGIILLNIGMYFVAPAFLITRLNKKLKGF
;
A
#
# COMPACT_ATOMS: atom_id res chain seq x y z
N MET A 1 -46.28 16.58 35.15
CA MET A 1 -45.87 15.18 34.95
C MET A 1 -46.22 14.79 33.50
N ILE A 2 -45.40 15.15 32.51
CA ILE A 2 -45.44 14.63 31.13
C ILE A 2 -43.97 14.66 30.63
N GLN A 3 -43.44 13.48 30.29
CA GLN A 3 -42.04 13.18 29.94
C GLN A 3 -41.61 13.72 28.56
N PRO A 4 -40.30 14.00 28.34
CA PRO A 4 -39.77 14.47 27.07
C PRO A 4 -39.41 13.29 26.15
N LEU A 5 -40.36 12.84 25.32
CA LEU A 5 -40.14 11.74 24.36
C LEU A 5 -39.71 12.20 22.96
N LEU A 6 -39.80 13.51 22.67
CA LEU A 6 -39.49 14.09 21.35
C LEU A 6 -38.02 14.52 21.18
N VAL A 7 -37.28 14.73 22.26
CA VAL A 7 -35.84 15.10 22.20
C VAL A 7 -34.97 13.85 21.94
N ASN A 8 -35.37 12.69 22.46
CA ASN A 8 -34.62 11.44 22.35
C ASN A 8 -34.57 10.87 20.91
N VAL A 9 -35.56 11.17 20.06
CA VAL A 9 -35.60 10.64 18.67
C VAL A 9 -34.77 11.50 17.72
N LYS A 10 -34.81 12.83 17.84
CA LYS A 10 -33.92 13.71 17.06
C LYS A 10 -32.45 13.54 17.47
N VAL A 11 -32.18 13.37 18.77
CA VAL A 11 -30.82 13.06 19.24
C VAL A 11 -30.40 11.68 18.76
N LYS A 12 -31.20 10.61 18.88
CA LYS A 12 -30.82 9.28 18.36
C LYS A 12 -30.63 9.23 16.84
N VAL A 13 -31.40 9.98 16.05
CA VAL A 13 -31.24 10.02 14.58
C VAL A 13 -30.05 10.88 14.16
N ILE A 14 -29.77 11.99 14.85
CA ILE A 14 -28.55 12.79 14.62
C ILE A 14 -27.31 12.07 15.12
N THR A 15 -27.38 11.32 16.23
CA THR A 15 -26.29 10.47 16.72
C THR A 15 -26.11 9.24 15.83
N LEU A 16 -27.15 8.64 15.26
CA LEU A 16 -27.00 7.54 14.30
C LEU A 16 -26.49 8.03 12.94
N PHE A 17 -26.85 9.24 12.52
CA PHE A 17 -26.32 9.87 11.30
C PHE A 17 -24.91 10.43 11.49
N LEU A 18 -24.54 10.92 12.68
CA LEU A 18 -23.14 11.24 13.04
C LEU A 18 -22.31 9.98 13.33
N VAL A 19 -22.91 8.85 13.70
CA VAL A 19 -22.21 7.56 13.80
C VAL A 19 -22.07 6.93 12.41
N MET A 20 -23.01 7.11 11.48
CA MET A 20 -22.88 6.61 10.11
C MET A 20 -22.07 7.53 9.18
N VAL A 21 -21.99 8.84 9.45
CA VAL A 21 -21.08 9.76 8.74
C VAL A 21 -19.73 9.88 9.47
N GLY A 22 -19.70 9.67 10.79
CA GLY A 22 -18.47 9.61 11.60
C GLY A 22 -17.76 8.26 11.59
N ALA A 23 -18.42 7.16 11.20
CA ALA A 23 -17.77 5.86 10.96
C ALA A 23 -17.25 5.69 9.51
N PHE A 24 -17.51 6.66 8.63
CA PHE A 24 -16.84 6.80 7.32
C PHE A 24 -15.81 7.93 7.29
N ILE A 25 -15.39 8.38 8.47
CA ILE A 25 -14.04 8.87 8.68
C ILE A 25 -13.33 7.71 9.38
N SER A 26 -12.79 6.79 8.60
CA SER A 26 -11.82 5.85 9.15
C SER A 26 -10.79 6.66 9.93
N PRO A 27 -10.28 6.18 11.08
CA PRO A 27 -9.06 6.71 11.66
C PRO A 27 -7.87 6.27 10.80
N THR A 28 -7.89 6.50 9.48
CA THR A 28 -6.79 6.16 8.57
C THR A 28 -5.82 7.32 8.39
N PHE A 29 -6.02 8.44 9.08
CA PHE A 29 -4.98 9.48 9.18
C PHE A 29 -4.08 9.31 10.41
N ALA A 30 -4.40 8.41 11.34
CA ALA A 30 -3.61 8.15 12.54
C ALA A 30 -2.75 6.87 12.45
N GLN A 31 -2.67 6.23 11.28
CA GLN A 31 -1.89 5.01 11.11
C GLN A 31 -0.72 5.22 10.15
N GLN A 32 0.32 5.93 10.62
CA GLN A 32 1.70 5.60 10.25
C GLN A 32 2.78 6.27 11.13
N PHE A 33 2.50 6.75 12.34
CA PHE A 33 3.57 7.00 13.32
C PHE A 33 3.40 6.00 14.45
N LYS A 34 4.25 4.97 14.48
CA LYS A 34 4.34 4.08 15.64
C LYS A 34 5.17 4.80 16.69
N GLU A 35 4.56 5.12 17.84
CA GLU A 35 5.27 5.77 18.93
C GLU A 35 6.52 4.97 19.35
N PRO A 36 7.66 5.64 19.58
CA PRO A 36 8.88 4.96 20.04
C PRO A 36 8.68 4.32 21.41
N ASN A 37 9.44 3.26 21.69
CA ASN A 37 9.51 2.72 23.05
C ASN A 37 10.31 3.68 23.92
N TYR A 38 9.80 4.05 25.10
CA TYR A 38 10.49 4.96 26.02
C TYR A 38 10.25 4.61 27.49
N VAL A 39 11.16 5.08 28.33
CA VAL A 39 11.07 5.07 29.80
C VAL A 39 11.41 6.48 30.29
N ILE A 40 10.52 7.08 31.08
CA ILE A 40 10.73 8.42 31.65
C ILE A 40 10.75 8.37 33.17
N ARG A 41 11.69 9.11 33.79
CA ARG A 41 11.78 9.35 35.23
C ARG A 41 11.66 10.84 35.49
N GLY A 42 10.91 11.25 36.50
CA GLY A 42 10.76 12.67 36.88
C GLY A 42 9.70 13.46 36.09
N GLY A 43 8.95 12.84 35.17
CA GLY A 43 7.92 13.51 34.38
C GLY A 43 7.00 12.53 33.65
N GLU A 44 6.17 13.06 32.74
CA GLU A 44 5.31 12.30 31.82
C GLU A 44 5.55 12.81 30.38
N VAL A 45 5.48 11.91 29.40
CA VAL A 45 5.45 12.28 27.97
C VAL A 45 3.99 12.51 27.57
N LEU A 46 3.70 13.67 26.98
CA LEU A 46 2.37 14.05 26.52
C LEU A 46 2.09 13.64 25.07
N GLY A 47 3.14 13.53 24.26
CA GLY A 47 3.03 13.10 22.87
C GLY A 47 4.31 13.34 22.07
N PHE A 48 4.26 12.85 20.83
CA PHE A 48 5.34 12.94 19.86
C PHE A 48 4.83 13.65 18.60
N ALA A 49 5.69 14.46 17.98
CA ALA A 49 5.43 15.06 16.68
C ALA A 49 6.70 14.98 15.82
N ILE A 50 6.55 14.76 14.52
CA ILE A 50 7.66 14.85 13.57
C ILE A 50 7.51 16.14 12.78
N ASP A 51 8.62 16.88 12.69
CA ASP A 51 8.80 17.95 11.72
C ASP A 51 9.75 17.45 10.61
N GLN A 52 9.17 17.24 9.43
CA GLN A 52 9.90 16.74 8.25
C GLN A 52 10.75 17.81 7.58
N GLU A 53 10.43 19.09 7.76
CA GLU A 53 11.20 20.19 7.15
C GLU A 53 12.54 20.38 7.88
N THR A 54 12.55 20.14 9.18
CA THR A 54 13.73 20.32 10.04
C THR A 54 14.36 19.01 10.50
N THR A 55 13.90 17.87 9.98
CA THR A 55 14.33 16.52 10.38
C THR A 55 14.33 16.30 11.90
N THR A 56 13.27 16.77 12.56
CA THR A 56 13.16 16.81 14.03
C THR A 56 12.05 15.90 14.55
N LEU A 57 12.35 15.11 15.58
CA LEU A 57 11.38 14.50 16.47
C LEU A 57 11.18 15.39 17.69
N ILE A 58 9.97 15.91 17.86
CA ILE A 58 9.55 16.76 18.99
C ILE A 58 8.82 15.88 20.01
N ILE A 59 9.28 15.96 21.26
CA ILE A 59 8.74 15.22 22.40
C ILE A 59 8.19 16.24 23.40
N LEU A 60 6.88 16.21 23.61
CA LEU A 60 6.22 17.10 24.57
C LEU A 60 6.23 16.45 25.95
N LEU A 61 6.69 17.19 26.95
CA LEU A 61 6.84 16.71 28.33
C LEU A 61 5.95 17.49 29.30
N LYS A 62 5.52 16.78 30.34
CA LYS A 62 4.97 17.36 31.57
C LYS A 62 5.90 17.01 32.73
N PRO A 63 6.91 17.86 33.02
CA PRO A 63 7.86 17.58 34.09
C PRO A 63 7.20 17.67 35.48
N LYS A 64 7.54 16.73 36.37
CA LYS A 64 7.14 16.76 37.80
C LYS A 64 8.33 17.16 38.69
N SER A 65 9.52 16.70 38.34
CA SER A 65 10.82 17.03 38.91
C SER A 65 11.88 17.02 37.80
N GLY A 66 13.16 17.26 38.13
CA GLY A 66 14.24 16.87 37.22
C GLY A 66 14.31 15.35 37.07
N GLY A 67 14.79 14.87 35.93
CA GLY A 67 14.88 13.45 35.63
C GLY A 67 15.49 13.17 34.26
N GLU A 68 15.18 11.99 33.69
CA GLU A 68 15.76 11.51 32.44
C GLU A 68 14.71 10.78 31.58
N LEU A 69 14.84 10.92 30.27
CA LEU A 69 14.08 10.20 29.25
C LEU A 69 15.04 9.25 28.52
N ILE A 70 14.76 7.96 28.61
CA ILE A 70 15.43 6.92 27.82
C ILE A 70 14.48 6.53 26.69
N ILE A 71 14.88 6.73 25.45
CA ILE A 71 14.04 6.49 24.28
C ILE A 71 14.77 5.64 23.25
N THR A 72 14.11 4.59 22.77
CA THR A 72 14.60 3.72 21.70
C THR A 72 13.94 4.14 20.39
N LEU A 73 14.75 4.68 19.49
CA LEU A 73 14.37 5.25 18.21
C LEU A 73 14.69 4.26 17.09
N PRO A 74 13.68 3.75 16.37
CA PRO A 74 13.91 2.98 15.15
C PRO A 74 14.61 3.83 14.09
N ARG A 75 15.62 3.28 13.41
CA ARG A 75 16.37 4.02 12.39
C ARG A 75 15.55 4.37 11.16
N ASN A 76 14.44 3.67 10.92
CA ASN A 76 13.45 4.04 9.90
C ASN A 76 12.51 5.18 10.35
N LEU A 77 12.54 5.53 11.64
CA LEU A 77 11.76 6.62 12.22
C LEU A 77 12.54 7.93 12.25
N ILE A 78 13.77 7.89 12.76
CA ILE A 78 14.70 9.02 12.82
C ILE A 78 16.11 8.46 12.99
N ASP A 79 17.06 8.93 12.20
CA ASP A 79 18.48 8.58 12.37
C ASP A 79 19.39 9.70 11.83
N ALA A 80 20.66 9.64 12.21
CA ALA A 80 21.67 10.66 11.98
C ALA A 80 22.92 9.99 11.41
N LYS A 81 23.26 10.30 10.16
CA LYS A 81 24.37 9.71 9.42
C LYS A 81 25.11 10.73 8.57
N ILE A 82 26.42 10.54 8.43
CA ILE A 82 27.23 11.23 7.43
C ILE A 82 27.72 10.17 6.44
N GLY A 83 27.09 10.12 5.27
CA GLY A 83 27.23 8.99 4.35
C GLY A 83 26.66 7.72 4.99
N SER A 84 27.46 6.65 5.03
CA SER A 84 27.05 5.36 5.63
C SER A 84 27.47 5.21 7.10
N VAL A 85 28.11 6.21 7.71
CA VAL A 85 28.60 6.18 9.09
C VAL A 85 27.63 6.92 10.00
N ASP A 86 27.30 6.31 11.15
CA ASP A 86 26.49 6.94 12.17
C ASP A 86 27.14 8.24 12.67
N SER A 87 26.35 9.31 12.71
CA SER A 87 26.70 10.56 13.36
C SER A 87 25.82 10.77 14.59
N ASP A 88 26.18 11.72 15.43
CA ASP A 88 25.43 12.05 16.63
C ASP A 88 24.13 12.80 16.28
N PHE A 89 23.08 12.58 17.06
CA PHE A 89 21.90 13.44 17.04
C PHE A 89 22.22 14.81 17.63
N THR A 90 21.57 15.86 17.11
CA THR A 90 21.53 17.15 17.81
C THR A 90 20.30 17.16 18.71
N ILE A 91 20.51 17.24 20.03
CA ILE A 91 19.42 17.23 21.00
C ILE A 91 19.28 18.62 21.62
N LEU A 92 18.05 19.14 21.63
CA LEU A 92 17.70 20.40 22.28
C LEU A 92 16.68 20.15 23.38
N VAL A 93 16.90 20.73 24.56
CA VAL A 93 15.93 20.72 25.67
C VAL A 93 15.47 22.16 25.88
N ASP A 94 14.20 22.47 25.62
CA ASP A 94 13.66 23.84 25.50
C ASP A 94 14.55 24.81 24.68
N ASN A 95 15.03 24.34 23.51
CA ASN A 95 15.94 25.07 22.61
C ASN A 95 17.36 25.34 23.14
N LEU A 96 17.74 24.79 24.30
CA LEU A 96 19.14 24.76 24.73
C LEU A 96 19.80 23.49 24.21
N GLY A 97 20.94 23.66 23.52
CA GLY A 97 21.71 22.54 22.98
C GLY A 97 22.26 21.65 24.08
N TYR A 98 21.99 20.35 23.98
CA TYR A 98 22.49 19.33 24.87
C TYR A 98 23.55 18.50 24.13
N LEU A 99 24.82 18.78 24.43
CA LEU A 99 25.96 18.23 23.68
C LEU A 99 26.44 16.85 24.19
N PHE A 100 25.91 16.38 25.31
CA PHE A 100 26.37 15.14 25.95
C PHE A 100 25.18 14.30 26.37
N PHE A 101 24.96 13.18 25.68
CA PHE A 101 23.96 12.19 26.04
C PHE A 101 24.56 10.81 25.84
N ASP A 102 24.06 9.82 26.57
CA ASP A 102 24.46 8.44 26.36
C ASP A 102 23.66 7.87 25.20
N GLU A 103 24.37 7.27 24.25
CA GLU A 103 23.78 6.60 23.10
C GLU A 103 24.27 5.15 22.98
N THR A 104 23.34 4.26 22.69
CA THR A 104 23.65 2.89 22.27
C THR A 104 23.04 2.63 20.90
N THR A 105 23.87 2.19 19.95
CA THR A 105 23.47 1.96 18.56
C THR A 105 23.39 0.46 18.25
N THR A 106 22.37 0.08 17.47
CA THR A 106 22.26 -1.26 16.85
C THR A 106 22.06 -1.10 15.35
N SER A 107 21.93 -2.19 14.60
CA SER A 107 21.64 -2.13 13.16
C SER A 107 20.22 -1.62 12.86
N SER A 108 19.28 -1.71 13.80
CA SER A 108 17.87 -1.34 13.61
C SER A 108 17.43 -0.10 14.39
N ASP A 109 18.06 0.19 15.52
CA ASP A 109 17.59 1.18 16.48
C ASP A 109 18.76 1.98 17.09
N ARG A 110 18.43 3.15 17.65
CA ARG A 110 19.33 3.96 18.47
C ARG A 110 18.63 4.31 19.78
N THR A 111 19.25 3.98 20.91
CA THR A 111 18.69 4.31 22.23
C THR A 111 19.46 5.45 22.84
N VAL A 112 18.73 6.50 23.23
CA VAL A 112 19.29 7.77 23.69
C VAL A 112 18.76 8.08 25.09
N THR A 113 19.65 8.53 25.98
CA THR A 113 19.30 8.96 27.34
C THR A 113 19.45 10.48 27.49
N ILE A 114 18.35 11.18 27.70
CA ILE A 114 18.28 12.65 27.70
C ILE A 114 17.81 13.15 29.07
N PRO A 115 18.66 13.82 29.85
CA PRO A 115 18.23 14.43 31.09
C PRO A 115 17.42 15.72 30.85
N PHE A 116 16.47 15.99 31.73
CA PHE A 116 15.64 17.19 31.68
C PHE A 116 15.38 17.74 33.10
N GLY A 117 15.22 19.06 33.20
CA GLY A 117 14.90 19.78 34.42
C GLY A 117 13.40 19.95 34.65
N LYS A 118 13.04 20.42 35.84
CA LYS A 118 11.63 20.61 36.27
C LYS A 118 10.83 21.58 35.38
N PHE A 119 11.51 22.45 34.64
CA PHE A 119 10.87 23.44 33.77
C PHE A 119 10.87 23.04 32.30
N ASN A 120 11.46 21.89 31.96
CA ASN A 120 11.60 21.48 30.58
C ASN A 120 10.34 20.81 30.05
N SER A 121 9.72 21.46 29.07
CA SER A 121 8.45 21.07 28.48
C SER A 121 8.60 20.45 27.10
N GLU A 122 9.76 20.61 26.48
CA GLU A 122 10.03 20.15 25.13
C GLU A 122 11.44 19.56 24.99
N ILE A 123 11.54 18.41 24.35
CA ILE A 123 12.80 17.85 23.83
C ILE A 123 12.69 17.73 22.32
N LYS A 124 13.72 18.20 21.60
CA LYS A 124 13.86 18.03 20.15
C LYS A 124 15.07 17.16 19.87
N ILE A 125 14.87 16.10 19.11
CA ILE A 125 15.94 15.25 18.59
C ILE A 125 16.01 15.51 17.10
N ILE A 126 17.13 16.06 16.64
CA ILE A 126 17.34 16.44 15.25
C ILE A 126 18.33 15.43 14.64
N GLY A 127 17.89 14.76 13.58
CA GLY A 127 18.67 13.80 12.81
C GLY A 127 19.00 14.31 11.41
N THR A 128 19.57 13.43 10.59
CA THR A 128 19.75 13.67 9.15
C THR A 128 18.55 13.20 8.33
N HIS A 129 17.71 12.34 8.91
CA HIS A 129 16.45 11.93 8.32
C HIS A 129 15.40 11.64 9.39
N VAL A 130 14.13 11.85 9.03
CA VAL A 130 12.95 11.47 9.82
C VAL A 130 11.91 10.80 8.92
N PHE A 131 11.02 10.03 9.54
CA PHE A 131 9.96 9.31 8.86
C PHE A 131 9.07 10.24 8.01
N SER A 132 8.92 9.87 6.73
CA SER A 132 8.04 10.55 5.78
C SER A 132 6.87 9.65 5.36
N GLN A 133 5.66 10.18 5.49
CA GLN A 133 4.39 9.49 5.20
C GLN A 133 3.95 9.63 3.73
N ARG A 134 4.82 10.17 2.86
CA ARG A 134 4.56 10.27 1.42
C ARG A 134 5.77 9.77 0.64
N SER A 135 5.46 8.89 -0.30
CA SER A 135 6.21 8.42 -1.46
C SER A 135 7.60 9.02 -1.63
N THR A 136 8.62 8.16 -1.47
CA THR A 136 9.90 8.15 -2.19
C THR A 136 10.14 9.39 -3.06
N LEU A 137 10.86 10.39 -2.55
CA LEU A 137 11.65 11.30 -3.37
C LEU A 137 12.60 12.13 -2.49
N SER A 138 13.90 11.90 -2.75
CA SER A 138 15.04 12.78 -2.49
C SER A 138 15.52 12.94 -1.04
N THR A 139 16.71 12.39 -0.75
CA THR A 139 17.96 13.20 -0.73
C THR A 139 19.22 12.32 -0.79
N ALA A 140 20.08 12.64 -1.76
CA ALA A 140 21.52 12.39 -1.90
C ALA A 140 22.22 11.34 -0.99
N ASP A 141 22.44 10.16 -1.55
CA ASP A 141 23.41 9.13 -1.12
C ASP A 141 24.14 8.65 -2.41
N PRO A 142 25.37 8.08 -2.39
CA PRO A 142 26.21 7.77 -3.56
C PRO A 142 25.61 6.82 -4.63
N GLN A 143 24.35 6.42 -4.47
CA GLN A 143 23.54 5.61 -5.39
C GLN A 143 23.08 6.35 -6.65
N GLN A 144 23.40 7.64 -6.85
CA GLN A 144 23.04 8.39 -8.06
C GLN A 144 23.26 7.63 -9.40
N PRO A 145 24.36 6.89 -9.62
CA PRO A 145 24.53 6.13 -10.86
C PRO A 145 23.57 4.94 -11.00
N ILE A 146 23.15 4.35 -9.87
CA ILE A 146 22.31 3.14 -9.80
C ILE A 146 20.84 3.53 -9.99
N GLU A 147 20.36 4.56 -9.29
CA GLU A 147 18.98 5.04 -9.42
C GLU A 147 18.69 5.65 -10.79
N ASP A 148 19.61 6.47 -11.34
CA ASP A 148 19.41 7.06 -12.66
C ASP A 148 19.36 5.97 -13.74
N LYS A 149 20.13 4.89 -13.53
CA LYS A 149 20.13 3.72 -14.41
C LYS A 149 18.86 2.91 -14.25
N ILE A 150 18.39 2.65 -13.03
CA ILE A 150 17.08 2.02 -12.77
C ILE A 150 15.94 2.87 -13.36
N LYS A 151 15.96 4.19 -13.20
CA LYS A 151 14.98 5.13 -13.80
C LYS A 151 15.06 5.14 -15.33
N SER A 152 16.24 4.99 -15.92
CA SER A 152 16.41 4.87 -17.37
C SER A 152 15.87 3.54 -17.90
N GLU A 153 16.09 2.45 -17.17
CA GLU A 153 15.65 1.09 -17.53
C GLU A 153 14.14 0.91 -17.29
N LEU A 154 13.57 1.60 -16.30
CA LEU A 154 12.12 1.72 -16.06
C LEU A 154 11.40 2.43 -17.22
N LYS A 155 12.09 3.31 -17.95
CA LYS A 155 11.54 4.03 -19.13
C LYS A 155 11.73 3.26 -20.44
N SER A 156 12.53 2.19 -20.44
CA SER A 156 12.71 1.34 -21.62
C SER A 156 11.45 0.50 -21.81
N GLU A 157 10.90 0.49 -23.02
CA GLU A 157 9.87 -0.48 -23.40
C GLU A 157 10.44 -1.89 -23.24
N ILE A 158 9.74 -2.74 -22.48
CA ILE A 158 10.01 -4.17 -22.34
C ILE A 158 8.95 -4.87 -23.18
N PRO A 159 9.31 -5.80 -24.08
CA PRO A 159 8.33 -6.54 -24.87
C PRO A 159 7.31 -7.25 -23.98
N ASP A 160 6.05 -7.30 -24.44
CA ASP A 160 4.97 -7.95 -23.72
C ASP A 160 5.31 -9.42 -23.37
N GLY A 161 4.98 -9.82 -22.14
CA GLY A 161 5.26 -11.17 -21.65
C GLY A 161 6.72 -11.42 -21.24
N GLN A 162 7.61 -10.42 -21.29
CA GLN A 162 8.98 -10.51 -20.80
C GLN A 162 9.20 -9.65 -19.55
N ALA A 163 10.15 -10.05 -18.72
CA ALA A 163 10.61 -9.27 -17.57
C ALA A 163 12.12 -9.04 -17.67
N LYS A 164 12.60 -8.03 -16.94
CA LYS A 164 13.99 -7.59 -16.95
C LYS A 164 14.57 -7.71 -15.54
N LEU A 165 15.60 -8.53 -15.38
CA LEU A 165 16.42 -8.63 -14.18
C LEU A 165 17.61 -7.69 -14.32
N LEU A 166 17.68 -6.69 -13.45
CA LEU A 166 18.82 -5.80 -13.27
C LEU A 166 19.69 -6.33 -12.13
N ILE A 167 20.98 -6.45 -12.40
CA ILE A 167 21.99 -6.86 -11.42
C ILE A 167 22.98 -5.71 -11.30
N LEU A 168 23.03 -5.08 -10.13
CA LEU A 168 23.85 -3.92 -9.83
C LEU A 168 24.83 -4.34 -8.74
N SER A 169 26.10 -4.35 -9.08
CA SER A 169 27.18 -4.74 -8.19
C SER A 169 28.44 -3.96 -8.57
N ASP A 170 29.37 -3.84 -7.64
CA ASP A 170 30.76 -3.42 -7.86
C ASP A 170 31.75 -4.60 -7.83
N THR A 171 31.22 -5.82 -7.72
CA THR A 171 32.03 -7.04 -7.60
C THR A 171 31.64 -8.13 -8.62
N GLN A 172 32.36 -9.26 -8.58
CA GLN A 172 32.06 -10.50 -9.28
C GLN A 172 30.95 -11.27 -8.58
N TRP A 173 30.04 -11.81 -9.38
CA TRP A 173 28.89 -12.56 -8.89
C TRP A 173 28.57 -13.73 -9.83
N SER A 174 27.96 -14.76 -9.27
CA SER A 174 27.41 -15.91 -10.00
C SER A 174 26.05 -16.28 -9.42
N GLY A 175 25.23 -16.93 -10.23
CA GLY A 175 23.89 -17.28 -9.82
C GLY A 175 23.13 -18.06 -10.88
N ALA A 176 21.84 -18.23 -10.60
CA ALA A 176 20.90 -18.90 -11.48
C ALA A 176 19.60 -18.10 -11.56
N LEU A 177 18.96 -18.19 -12.73
CA LEU A 177 17.64 -17.63 -13.01
C LEU A 177 16.75 -18.74 -13.59
N GLN A 178 15.53 -18.82 -13.10
CA GLN A 178 14.48 -19.69 -13.61
C GLN A 178 13.16 -18.90 -13.71
N ALA A 179 12.43 -19.10 -14.80
CA ALA A 179 11.11 -18.48 -14.99
C ALA A 179 10.15 -19.43 -15.70
N SER A 180 8.86 -19.13 -15.63
CA SER A 180 7.83 -19.94 -16.30
C SER A 180 7.96 -19.83 -17.82
N GLY A 181 8.12 -20.97 -18.49
CA GLY A 181 8.34 -21.01 -19.94
C GLY A 181 9.81 -20.84 -20.36
N PHE A 182 10.74 -20.77 -19.41
CA PHE A 182 12.17 -20.65 -19.67
C PHE A 182 13.00 -21.62 -18.83
N ASP A 183 14.01 -22.24 -19.45
CA ASP A 183 14.87 -23.21 -18.79
C ASP A 183 15.84 -22.55 -17.80
N TYR A 184 16.25 -23.32 -16.79
CA TYR A 184 17.27 -22.94 -15.83
C TYR A 184 18.52 -22.41 -16.56
N THR A 185 18.94 -21.20 -16.22
CA THR A 185 20.11 -20.57 -16.83
C THR A 185 21.09 -20.11 -15.77
N GLU A 186 22.35 -20.56 -15.90
CA GLU A 186 23.46 -20.08 -15.10
C GLU A 186 23.92 -18.71 -15.60
N ILE A 187 24.07 -17.78 -14.67
CA ILE A 187 24.43 -16.40 -14.94
C ILE A 187 25.65 -16.04 -14.11
N SER A 188 26.66 -15.49 -14.75
CA SER A 188 27.83 -14.92 -14.08
C SER A 188 28.20 -13.60 -14.71
N GLY A 189 28.85 -12.74 -13.94
CA GLY A 189 29.23 -11.42 -14.42
C GLY A 189 30.07 -10.66 -13.42
N GLN A 190 30.49 -9.47 -13.87
CA GLN A 190 31.17 -8.49 -13.05
C GLN A 190 30.48 -7.15 -13.23
N HIS A 191 30.27 -6.44 -12.13
CA HIS A 191 29.54 -5.18 -12.10
C HIS A 191 28.07 -5.28 -12.55
N TYR A 192 27.61 -4.30 -13.34
CA TYR A 192 26.24 -4.17 -13.83
C TYR A 192 25.92 -5.12 -14.99
N ARG A 193 24.79 -5.81 -14.91
CA ARG A 193 24.24 -6.60 -16.03
C ARG A 193 22.72 -6.56 -16.04
N THR A 194 22.15 -6.52 -17.24
CA THR A 194 20.72 -6.64 -17.48
C THR A 194 20.44 -7.96 -18.20
N ILE A 195 19.44 -8.70 -17.74
CA ILE A 195 19.00 -9.96 -18.34
C ILE A 195 17.50 -9.86 -18.61
N ILE A 196 17.11 -10.06 -19.87
CA ILE A 196 15.70 -10.15 -20.26
C ILE A 196 15.32 -11.62 -20.30
N PHE A 197 14.21 -11.98 -19.67
CA PHE A 197 13.73 -13.35 -19.61
C PHE A 197 12.22 -13.42 -19.87
N GLY A 198 11.76 -14.55 -20.42
CA GLY A 198 10.35 -14.83 -20.61
C GLY A 198 9.65 -14.93 -19.26
N CYS A 199 8.61 -14.14 -19.06
CA CYS A 199 7.78 -14.10 -17.86
C CYS A 199 6.30 -14.16 -18.31
N GLU A 200 6.02 -15.10 -19.21
CA GLU A 200 4.71 -15.21 -19.84
C GLU A 200 3.67 -15.63 -18.80
N THR A 201 2.57 -14.89 -18.75
CA THR A 201 1.39 -15.29 -17.99
C THR A 201 0.43 -15.97 -18.96
N SER A 202 0.00 -17.18 -18.63
CA SER A 202 -1.03 -17.87 -19.40
C SER A 202 -2.37 -17.65 -18.72
N ILE A 203 -3.46 -17.78 -19.49
CA ILE A 203 -4.85 -17.66 -19.04
C ILE A 203 -5.14 -18.55 -17.81
N PHE A 204 -4.36 -19.62 -17.62
CA PHE A 204 -4.56 -20.64 -16.57
C PHE A 204 -3.46 -20.69 -15.50
N ARG A 205 -2.32 -20.03 -15.71
CA ARG A 205 -1.20 -20.00 -14.75
C ARG A 205 -0.47 -18.66 -14.86
N GLY A 206 -0.39 -17.96 -13.72
CA GLY A 206 0.53 -16.84 -13.55
C GLY A 206 1.96 -17.31 -13.77
N GLY A 207 2.74 -16.51 -14.50
CA GLY A 207 4.16 -16.76 -14.64
C GLY A 207 4.82 -16.56 -13.27
N ILE A 208 5.77 -17.42 -12.92
CA ILE A 208 6.60 -17.29 -11.73
C ILE A 208 8.07 -17.17 -12.15
N PHE A 209 8.84 -16.43 -11.37
CA PHE A 209 10.29 -16.35 -11.51
C PHE A 209 11.00 -16.57 -10.17
N ALA A 210 12.22 -17.07 -10.25
CA ALA A 210 13.14 -17.18 -9.13
C ALA A 210 14.57 -16.91 -9.61
N ALA A 211 15.29 -16.08 -8.86
CA ALA A 211 16.70 -15.81 -9.07
C ALA A 211 17.46 -15.95 -7.75
N LYS A 212 18.62 -16.60 -7.81
CA LYS A 212 19.56 -16.69 -6.71
C LYS A 212 20.92 -16.23 -7.22
N ILE A 213 21.44 -15.14 -6.66
CA ILE A 213 22.73 -14.56 -7.07
C ILE A 213 23.60 -14.35 -5.83
N GLN A 214 24.87 -14.72 -5.94
CA GLN A 214 25.84 -14.69 -4.85
C GLN A 214 27.08 -13.89 -5.25
N LYS A 215 27.62 -13.11 -4.30
CA LYS A 215 28.94 -12.47 -4.43
C LYS A 215 30.04 -13.53 -4.38
N ILE A 216 31.00 -13.42 -5.28
CA ILE A 216 32.22 -14.26 -5.29
C ILE A 216 33.32 -13.64 -4.39
N THR A 217 33.14 -12.39 -3.94
CA THR A 217 34.11 -11.66 -3.11
C THR A 217 33.59 -11.39 -1.70
N GLU A 218 34.53 -11.10 -0.79
CA GLU A 218 34.25 -10.68 0.59
C GLU A 218 33.63 -9.27 0.61
N ASP A 219 34.28 -8.30 -0.04
CA ASP A 219 33.84 -6.92 -0.07
C ASP A 219 32.93 -6.60 -1.27
N GLY A 220 32.23 -5.47 -1.22
CA GLY A 220 31.33 -4.98 -2.27
C GLY A 220 29.85 -5.25 -2.01
N TYR A 221 28.98 -4.73 -2.86
CA TYR A 221 27.52 -4.87 -2.75
C TYR A 221 26.95 -5.67 -3.92
N LEU A 222 25.79 -6.27 -3.68
CA LEU A 222 24.97 -6.90 -4.71
C LEU A 222 23.53 -6.46 -4.50
N THR A 223 22.97 -5.78 -5.50
CA THR A 223 21.57 -5.38 -5.57
C THR A 223 20.97 -5.95 -6.83
N ILE A 224 19.84 -6.63 -6.70
CA ILE A 224 19.12 -7.20 -7.83
C ILE A 224 17.68 -6.69 -7.82
N VAL A 225 17.16 -6.37 -9.02
CA VAL A 225 15.83 -5.80 -9.20
C VAL A 225 15.19 -6.47 -10.41
N VAL A 226 13.98 -7.00 -10.24
CA VAL A 226 13.17 -7.50 -11.35
C VAL A 226 12.11 -6.46 -11.67
N ILE A 227 12.04 -6.09 -12.94
CA ILE A 227 11.13 -5.09 -13.47
C ILE A 227 10.30 -5.73 -14.58
N GLN A 228 9.00 -5.47 -14.56
CA GLN A 228 8.09 -5.80 -15.64
C GLN A 228 7.07 -4.67 -15.75
N ASN A 229 6.69 -4.29 -16.97
CA ASN A 229 5.65 -3.27 -17.22
C ASN A 229 5.85 -1.97 -16.42
N GLN A 230 7.09 -1.49 -16.37
CA GLN A 230 7.49 -0.27 -15.66
C GLN A 230 7.29 -0.32 -14.13
N ARG A 231 7.11 -1.51 -13.56
CA ARG A 231 6.95 -1.75 -12.12
C ARG A 231 8.04 -2.69 -11.61
N ILE A 232 8.46 -2.48 -10.37
CA ILE A 232 9.38 -3.39 -9.68
C ILE A 232 8.56 -4.55 -9.10
N LEU A 233 8.89 -5.78 -9.49
CA LEU A 233 8.21 -6.99 -9.02
C LEU A 233 8.86 -7.57 -7.78
N ALA A 234 10.20 -7.62 -7.78
CA ALA A 234 10.98 -8.06 -6.65
C ALA A 234 12.32 -7.32 -6.63
N HIS A 235 12.85 -7.10 -5.45
CA HIS A 235 14.19 -6.56 -5.28
C HIS A 235 14.83 -7.19 -4.05
N GLY A 236 16.14 -7.19 -4.02
CA GLY A 236 16.90 -7.58 -2.85
C GLY A 236 18.33 -7.05 -2.94
N SER A 237 18.94 -6.83 -1.79
CA SER A 237 20.32 -6.37 -1.70
C SER A 237 21.06 -7.07 -0.57
N THR A 238 22.38 -7.18 -0.72
CA THR A 238 23.27 -7.68 0.32
C THR A 238 24.65 -7.04 0.20
N GLU A 239 25.23 -6.73 1.36
CA GLU A 239 26.62 -6.27 1.51
C GLU A 239 27.45 -7.28 2.32
N ALA A 240 26.83 -8.37 2.77
CA ALA A 240 27.50 -9.39 3.58
C ALA A 240 28.64 -10.07 2.80
N GLN A 241 29.65 -10.57 3.52
CA GLN A 241 30.76 -11.34 2.93
C GLN A 241 30.22 -12.56 2.19
N PHE A 242 30.57 -12.70 0.91
CA PHE A 242 30.01 -13.74 0.01
C PHE A 242 28.47 -13.81 0.03
N GLY A 243 27.81 -12.69 0.31
CA GLY A 243 26.37 -12.60 0.49
C GLY A 243 25.60 -13.07 -0.73
N GLU A 244 24.47 -13.74 -0.47
CA GLU A 244 23.52 -14.16 -1.51
C GLU A 244 22.21 -13.38 -1.40
N VAL A 245 21.60 -13.12 -2.56
CA VAL A 245 20.25 -12.59 -2.68
C VAL A 245 19.40 -13.61 -3.41
N ILE A 246 18.31 -14.00 -2.77
CA ILE A 246 17.29 -14.87 -3.34
C ILE A 246 16.04 -14.02 -3.52
N ILE A 247 15.57 -13.90 -4.76
CA ILE A 247 14.29 -13.28 -5.07
C ILE A 247 13.43 -14.29 -5.80
N ASN A 248 12.17 -14.34 -5.44
CA ASN A 248 11.16 -15.10 -6.13
C ASN A 248 9.87 -14.28 -6.11
N GLY A 249 9.08 -14.41 -7.17
CA GLY A 249 7.86 -13.64 -7.30
C GLY A 249 7.02 -14.12 -8.45
N ASP A 250 5.79 -13.64 -8.47
CA ASP A 250 4.90 -13.80 -9.59
C ASP A 250 5.24 -12.72 -10.63
N CYS A 251 5.33 -13.12 -11.89
CA CYS A 251 5.34 -12.20 -13.02
C CYS A 251 4.09 -11.33 -12.92
N ASP A 252 4.23 -10.07 -13.29
CA ASP A 252 3.09 -9.17 -13.33
C ASP A 252 2.13 -9.70 -14.40
N SER A 253 0.98 -10.21 -13.96
CA SER A 253 -0.20 -10.31 -14.83
C SER A 253 -0.66 -8.92 -15.30
N ASN A 254 -0.13 -7.85 -14.67
CA ASN A 254 -0.33 -6.49 -15.13
C ASN A 254 0.77 -6.10 -16.12
N GLY A 255 0.54 -6.43 -17.39
CA GLY A 255 0.71 -5.41 -18.42
C GLY A 255 -0.06 -4.14 -18.05
N PRO A 256 -0.04 -3.09 -18.87
CA PRO A 256 -0.95 -1.95 -18.73
C PRO A 256 -2.47 -2.31 -18.68
N GLY A 257 -2.87 -3.58 -18.59
CA GLY A 257 -4.23 -4.04 -18.31
C GLY A 257 -4.34 -5.40 -17.59
N GLY A 258 -3.98 -5.51 -16.31
CA GLY A 258 -4.24 -6.72 -15.50
C GLY A 258 -5.43 -6.58 -14.55
N GLY A 259 -6.63 -6.77 -15.09
CA GLY A 259 -7.89 -6.62 -14.38
C GLY A 259 -8.33 -7.85 -13.55
N GLY A 260 -7.80 -8.04 -12.34
CA GLY A 260 -8.36 -9.01 -11.39
C GLY A 260 -9.67 -8.53 -10.75
N CYS A 261 -10.74 -9.34 -10.76
CA CYS A 261 -11.97 -9.04 -10.00
C CYS A 261 -11.84 -9.44 -8.52
N LEU A 262 -10.93 -8.82 -7.77
CA LEU A 262 -10.51 -9.21 -6.41
C LEU A 262 -11.67 -9.48 -5.43
N ILE A 263 -12.64 -8.55 -5.36
CA ILE A 263 -13.83 -8.71 -4.49
C ILE A 263 -14.64 -9.92 -4.94
N ALA A 264 -14.97 -10.02 -6.24
CA ALA A 264 -15.75 -11.15 -6.74
C ALA A 264 -15.03 -12.50 -6.55
N THR A 265 -13.71 -12.54 -6.74
CA THR A 265 -12.88 -13.72 -6.47
C THR A 265 -12.94 -14.12 -5.00
N ALA A 266 -12.83 -13.17 -4.07
CA ALA A 266 -12.95 -13.44 -2.63
C ALA A 266 -14.37 -13.92 -2.25
N THR A 267 -15.40 -13.30 -2.84
CA THR A 267 -16.81 -13.63 -2.63
C THR A 267 -17.18 -15.02 -3.16
N PHE A 268 -16.75 -15.38 -4.36
CA PHE A 268 -17.12 -16.65 -5.01
C PHE A 268 -16.07 -17.75 -4.80
N GLY A 269 -14.93 -17.42 -4.19
CA GLY A 269 -13.92 -18.36 -3.71
C GLY A 269 -12.96 -18.88 -4.76
N SER A 270 -13.11 -18.48 -6.03
CA SER A 270 -12.19 -18.85 -7.09
C SER A 270 -12.20 -17.80 -8.20
N GLU A 271 -11.04 -17.57 -8.81
CA GLU A 271 -10.95 -16.83 -10.06
C GLU A 271 -11.63 -17.56 -11.22
N LEU A 272 -11.78 -18.89 -11.12
CA LEU A 272 -12.46 -19.73 -12.10
C LEU A 272 -13.95 -19.87 -11.81
N ALA A 273 -14.48 -19.17 -10.81
CA ALA A 273 -15.91 -19.18 -10.53
C ALA A 273 -16.68 -18.63 -11.75
N PRO A 274 -17.81 -19.24 -12.15
CA PRO A 274 -18.59 -18.80 -13.31
C PRO A 274 -18.93 -17.31 -13.28
N GLN A 275 -19.25 -16.78 -12.10
CA GLN A 275 -19.57 -15.37 -11.89
C GLN A 275 -18.40 -14.42 -12.16
N VAL A 276 -17.18 -14.87 -11.85
CA VAL A 276 -15.95 -14.08 -12.06
C VAL A 276 -15.55 -14.12 -13.53
N GLN A 277 -15.72 -15.28 -14.18
CA GLN A 277 -15.46 -15.44 -15.60
C GLN A 277 -16.42 -14.62 -16.45
N GLU A 278 -17.70 -14.57 -16.08
CA GLU A 278 -18.69 -13.73 -16.76
C GLU A 278 -18.31 -12.24 -16.75
N LEU A 279 -17.83 -11.73 -15.60
CA LEU A 279 -17.36 -10.34 -15.51
C LEU A 279 -16.14 -10.07 -16.40
N ARG A 280 -15.24 -11.06 -16.52
CA ARG A 280 -14.06 -10.97 -17.38
C ARG A 280 -14.45 -10.98 -18.85
N GLU A 281 -15.30 -11.92 -19.25
CA GLU A 281 -15.82 -12.00 -20.63
C GLU A 281 -16.56 -10.72 -21.02
N LEU A 282 -17.41 -10.19 -20.15
CA LEU A 282 -18.10 -8.92 -20.41
C LEU A 282 -17.12 -7.76 -20.57
N ARG A 283 -16.11 -7.67 -19.69
CA ARG A 283 -15.09 -6.63 -19.81
C ARG A 283 -14.33 -6.76 -21.12
N ASP A 284 -13.80 -7.93 -21.40
CA ASP A 284 -12.83 -8.15 -22.49
C ASP A 284 -13.52 -8.16 -23.87
N ASN A 285 -14.68 -8.80 -23.96
CA ASN A 285 -15.38 -9.00 -25.24
C ASN A 285 -16.45 -7.93 -25.51
N THR A 286 -16.83 -7.11 -24.54
CA THR A 286 -17.88 -6.09 -24.73
C THR A 286 -17.39 -4.69 -24.38
N LEU A 287 -16.89 -4.46 -23.17
CA LEU A 287 -16.52 -3.10 -22.74
C LEU A 287 -15.25 -2.60 -23.45
N LEU A 288 -14.18 -3.39 -23.45
CA LEU A 288 -12.88 -3.01 -24.03
C LEU A 288 -12.89 -2.96 -25.57
N GLN A 289 -13.92 -3.52 -26.20
CA GLN A 289 -14.12 -3.43 -27.66
C GLN A 289 -14.62 -2.05 -28.11
N THR A 290 -14.93 -1.15 -27.17
CA THR A 290 -15.44 0.19 -27.46
C THR A 290 -14.59 1.27 -26.80
N SER A 291 -14.45 2.43 -27.44
CA SER A 291 -13.70 3.57 -26.90
C SER A 291 -14.28 4.06 -25.57
N SER A 292 -15.62 4.14 -25.51
CA SER A 292 -16.35 4.59 -24.31
C SER A 292 -16.25 3.60 -23.16
N GLY A 293 -16.31 2.29 -23.44
CA GLY A 293 -16.14 1.25 -22.43
C GLY A 293 -14.70 1.17 -21.90
N SER A 294 -13.69 1.33 -22.77
CA SER A 294 -12.28 1.40 -22.36
C SER A 294 -12.02 2.60 -21.42
N ALA A 295 -12.45 3.80 -21.80
CA ALA A 295 -12.31 5.00 -20.97
C ALA A 295 -13.04 4.89 -19.62
N PHE A 296 -14.22 4.25 -19.60
CA PHE A 296 -14.91 3.94 -18.35
C PHE A 296 -14.09 2.97 -17.48
N MET A 297 -13.55 1.90 -18.08
CA MET A 297 -12.76 0.89 -17.38
C MET A 297 -11.47 1.47 -16.79
N ASP A 298 -10.83 2.42 -17.45
CA ASP A 298 -9.65 3.12 -16.91
C ASP A 298 -9.97 3.85 -15.59
N GLY A 299 -11.05 4.65 -15.59
CA GLY A 299 -11.50 5.36 -14.40
C GLY A 299 -12.01 4.41 -13.32
N PHE A 300 -12.78 3.40 -13.71
CA PHE A 300 -13.29 2.37 -12.80
C PHE A 300 -12.16 1.60 -12.14
N ASN A 301 -11.14 1.15 -12.88
CA ASN A 301 -10.01 0.39 -12.36
C ASN A 301 -9.25 1.18 -11.30
N SER A 302 -8.96 2.46 -11.56
CA SER A 302 -8.29 3.34 -10.60
C SER A 302 -9.04 3.40 -9.26
N PHE A 303 -10.35 3.61 -9.33
CA PHE A 303 -11.21 3.64 -8.15
C PHE A 303 -11.31 2.25 -7.49
N TYR A 304 -11.61 1.21 -8.25
CA TYR A 304 -11.82 -0.16 -7.78
C TYR A 304 -10.59 -0.73 -7.06
N TYR A 305 -9.40 -0.57 -7.64
CA TYR A 305 -8.16 -1.08 -7.05
C TYR A 305 -7.66 -0.26 -5.85
N SER A 306 -8.19 0.95 -5.64
CA SER A 306 -7.86 1.75 -4.44
C SER A 306 -8.39 1.16 -3.14
N PHE A 307 -9.47 0.34 -3.20
CA PHE A 307 -10.10 -0.23 -2.00
C PHE A 307 -10.32 -1.75 -2.06
N SER A 308 -10.39 -2.35 -3.26
CA SER A 308 -10.72 -3.77 -3.41
C SER A 308 -9.78 -4.75 -2.70
N PRO A 309 -8.45 -4.52 -2.56
CA PRO A 309 -7.59 -5.43 -1.80
C PRO A 309 -8.00 -5.54 -0.34
N THR A 310 -8.28 -4.41 0.31
CA THR A 310 -8.70 -4.38 1.72
C THR A 310 -10.03 -5.09 1.94
N ILE A 311 -11.00 -4.91 1.03
CA ILE A 311 -12.29 -5.60 1.13
C ILE A 311 -12.12 -7.10 0.92
N ALA A 312 -11.33 -7.53 -0.07
CA ALA A 312 -11.05 -8.94 -0.31
C ALA A 312 -10.35 -9.60 0.90
N ASP A 313 -9.46 -8.89 1.59
CA ASP A 313 -8.83 -9.36 2.82
C ASP A 313 -9.85 -9.57 3.94
N TRP A 314 -10.80 -8.66 4.11
CA TRP A 314 -11.86 -8.79 5.09
C TRP A 314 -12.81 -9.95 4.77
N GLU A 315 -13.14 -10.17 3.50
CA GLU A 315 -13.94 -11.34 3.07
C GLU A 315 -13.25 -12.66 3.41
N ARG A 316 -11.91 -12.74 3.25
CA ARG A 316 -11.13 -13.93 3.61
C ARG A 316 -11.12 -14.20 5.11
N GLN A 317 -11.14 -13.15 5.93
CA GLN A 317 -11.06 -13.25 7.38
C GLN A 317 -12.43 -13.47 8.05
N ASN A 318 -13.53 -13.00 7.42
CA ASN A 318 -14.86 -13.04 8.02
C ASN A 318 -15.90 -13.65 7.06
N PRO A 319 -16.29 -14.93 7.28
CA PRO A 319 -17.29 -15.61 6.47
C PRO A 319 -18.66 -14.91 6.44
N ALA A 320 -19.07 -14.25 7.53
CA ALA A 320 -20.34 -13.52 7.56
C ALA A 320 -20.29 -12.24 6.72
N PHE A 321 -19.14 -11.55 6.73
CA PHE A 321 -18.91 -10.41 5.86
C PHE A 321 -18.90 -10.81 4.39
N LYS A 322 -18.24 -11.92 4.05
CA LYS A 322 -18.27 -12.51 2.70
C LYS A 322 -19.69 -12.77 2.20
N GLU A 323 -20.56 -13.37 3.01
CA GLU A 323 -21.96 -13.60 2.61
C GLU A 323 -22.75 -12.29 2.46
N ALA A 324 -22.49 -11.28 3.30
CA ALA A 324 -23.08 -9.95 3.12
C ALA A 324 -22.64 -9.30 1.80
N VAL A 325 -21.34 -9.38 1.46
CA VAL A 325 -20.81 -8.92 0.18
C VAL A 325 -21.47 -9.68 -0.97
N LYS A 326 -21.58 -11.00 -0.88
CA LYS A 326 -22.25 -11.85 -1.88
C LYS A 326 -23.69 -11.42 -2.16
N ILE A 327 -24.49 -11.23 -1.11
CA ILE A 327 -25.87 -10.76 -1.24
C ILE A 327 -25.91 -9.37 -1.88
N THR A 328 -24.95 -8.51 -1.51
CA THR A 328 -24.88 -7.14 -2.00
C THR A 328 -24.47 -7.08 -3.47
N ILE A 329 -23.50 -7.87 -3.93
CA ILE A 329 -23.00 -7.78 -5.31
C ILE A 329 -23.81 -8.62 -6.31
N THR A 330 -24.51 -9.67 -5.87
CA THR A 330 -25.25 -10.56 -6.77
C THR A 330 -26.24 -9.83 -7.69
N PRO A 331 -27.08 -8.88 -7.19
CA PRO A 331 -28.00 -8.15 -8.06
C PRO A 331 -27.27 -7.30 -9.11
N LEU A 332 -26.12 -6.73 -8.76
CA LEU A 332 -25.26 -6.00 -9.70
C LEU A 332 -24.74 -6.93 -10.80
N LEU A 333 -24.20 -8.10 -10.44
CA LEU A 333 -23.76 -9.09 -11.44
C LEU A 333 -24.92 -9.44 -12.38
N THR A 334 -26.11 -9.76 -11.84
CA THR A 334 -27.27 -10.10 -12.68
C THR A 334 -27.70 -8.97 -13.63
N SER A 335 -27.52 -7.71 -13.23
CA SER A 335 -27.83 -6.57 -14.11
C SER A 335 -26.81 -6.42 -15.25
N LEU A 336 -25.56 -6.79 -15.01
CA LEU A 336 -24.46 -6.69 -15.98
C LEU A 336 -24.58 -7.77 -17.06
N THR A 337 -25.11 -8.95 -16.72
CA THR A 337 -25.33 -10.04 -17.69
C THR A 337 -26.30 -9.65 -18.81
N ILE A 338 -27.15 -8.64 -18.59
CA ILE A 338 -28.05 -8.10 -19.61
C ILE A 338 -27.25 -7.62 -20.83
N LEU A 339 -26.05 -7.07 -20.64
CA LEU A 339 -25.19 -6.62 -21.75
C LEU A 339 -24.74 -7.77 -22.66
N ASN A 340 -24.63 -9.00 -22.15
CA ASN A 340 -24.26 -10.16 -22.96
C ASN A 340 -25.38 -10.59 -23.93
N TYR A 341 -26.64 -10.25 -23.63
CA TYR A 341 -27.80 -10.62 -24.46
C TYR A 341 -28.20 -9.55 -25.46
N VAL A 342 -27.65 -8.35 -25.32
CA VAL A 342 -27.99 -7.20 -26.14
C VAL A 342 -26.85 -6.96 -27.13
N GLY A 343 -27.12 -7.04 -28.42
CA GLY A 343 -26.11 -6.81 -29.45
C GLY A 343 -25.57 -5.37 -29.42
N ILE A 344 -24.40 -5.17 -28.80
CA ILE A 344 -23.67 -3.91 -28.79
C ILE A 344 -22.78 -3.86 -30.04
N ASP A 345 -23.32 -3.29 -31.10
CA ASP A 345 -22.66 -3.12 -32.39
C ASP A 345 -22.21 -1.66 -32.64
N SER A 346 -22.48 -0.74 -31.70
CA SER A 346 -22.14 0.68 -31.81
C SER A 346 -21.83 1.35 -30.46
N GLU A 347 -21.05 2.44 -30.50
CA GLU A 347 -20.69 3.23 -29.31
C GLU A 347 -21.92 3.84 -28.62
N GLU A 348 -22.92 4.28 -29.39
CA GLU A 348 -24.16 4.85 -28.86
C GLU A 348 -24.96 3.84 -28.05
N LYS A 349 -25.03 2.58 -28.52
CA LYS A 349 -25.69 1.50 -27.77
C LYS A 349 -24.92 1.17 -26.50
N MET A 350 -23.59 1.11 -26.55
CA MET A 350 -22.77 0.89 -25.35
C MET A 350 -23.02 1.98 -24.31
N LEU A 351 -22.95 3.26 -24.70
CA LEU A 351 -23.22 4.36 -23.77
C LEU A 351 -24.65 4.31 -23.21
N GLY A 352 -25.65 4.06 -24.05
CA GLY A 352 -27.05 3.97 -23.63
C GLY A 352 -27.30 2.84 -22.63
N TYR A 353 -26.85 1.62 -22.93
CA TYR A 353 -27.02 0.47 -22.04
C TYR A 353 -26.16 0.59 -20.79
N GLY A 354 -24.94 1.11 -20.90
CA GLY A 354 -24.05 1.36 -19.76
C GLY A 354 -24.67 2.34 -18.75
N ILE A 355 -25.16 3.49 -19.22
CA ILE A 355 -25.87 4.47 -18.38
C ILE A 355 -27.15 3.85 -17.80
N GLY A 356 -27.90 3.08 -18.60
CA GLY A 356 -29.10 2.38 -18.15
C GLY A 356 -28.84 1.43 -16.98
N ILE A 357 -27.76 0.64 -17.04
CA ILE A 357 -27.38 -0.28 -15.97
C ILE A 357 -26.91 0.46 -14.73
N ILE A 358 -26.16 1.55 -14.87
CA ILE A 358 -25.76 2.38 -13.73
C ILE A 358 -27.01 2.93 -13.02
N LEU A 359 -27.97 3.48 -13.78
CA LEU A 359 -29.22 4.00 -13.24
C LEU A 359 -30.08 2.90 -12.59
N LEU A 360 -30.13 1.71 -13.20
CA LEU A 360 -30.83 0.56 -12.66
C LEU A 360 -30.25 0.14 -11.31
N ASN A 361 -28.92 0.05 -11.20
CA ASN A 361 -28.25 -0.28 -9.95
C ASN A 361 -28.45 0.80 -8.88
N ILE A 362 -28.35 2.08 -9.24
CA ILE A 362 -28.65 3.19 -8.31
C ILE A 362 -30.09 3.08 -7.79
N GLY A 363 -31.05 2.80 -8.68
CA GLY A 363 -32.45 2.58 -8.31
C GLY A 363 -32.61 1.41 -7.33
N MET A 364 -31.92 0.31 -7.58
CA MET A 364 -32.00 -0.90 -6.77
C MET A 364 -31.34 -0.74 -5.39
N TYR A 365 -30.15 -0.16 -5.31
CA TYR A 365 -29.40 -0.04 -4.04
C TYR A 365 -29.85 1.14 -3.16
N PHE A 366 -30.36 2.22 -3.75
CA PHE A 366 -30.71 3.42 -3.00
C PHE A 366 -32.22 3.70 -2.97
N VAL A 367 -32.87 3.70 -4.14
CA VAL A 367 -34.27 4.14 -4.24
C VAL A 367 -35.24 3.12 -3.65
N ALA A 368 -35.10 1.83 -3.99
CA ALA A 368 -35.98 0.78 -3.50
C ALA A 368 -35.92 0.62 -1.96
N PRO A 369 -34.74 0.57 -1.31
CA PRO A 369 -34.66 0.55 0.14
C PRO A 369 -35.23 1.82 0.79
N ALA A 370 -34.94 3.02 0.25
CA ALA A 370 -35.48 4.27 0.77
C ALA A 370 -37.02 4.31 0.69
N PHE A 371 -37.60 3.84 -0.42
CA PHE A 371 -39.04 3.73 -0.58
C PHE A 371 -39.66 2.72 0.41
N LEU A 372 -39.05 1.56 0.61
CA LEU A 372 -39.49 0.58 1.61
C LEU A 372 -39.46 1.17 3.02
N ILE A 373 -38.38 1.84 3.41
CA ILE A 373 -38.22 2.47 4.73
C ILE A 373 -39.30 3.55 4.94
N THR A 374 -39.52 4.43 3.95
CA THR A 374 -40.54 5.48 4.07
C THR A 374 -41.95 4.91 4.17
N ARG A 375 -42.27 3.83 3.44
CA ARG A 375 -43.57 3.17 3.51
C ARG A 375 -43.79 2.46 4.84
N LEU A 376 -42.77 1.77 5.38
CA LEU A 376 -42.81 1.14 6.69
C LEU A 376 -43.01 2.18 7.80
N ASN A 377 -42.29 3.31 7.74
CA ASN A 377 -42.44 4.40 8.69
C ASN A 377 -43.84 5.04 8.64
N LYS A 378 -44.45 5.16 7.45
CA LYS A 378 -45.84 5.62 7.32
C LYS A 378 -46.83 4.62 7.90
N LYS A 379 -46.60 3.32 7.73
CA LYS A 379 -47.46 2.26 8.28
C LYS A 379 -47.35 2.15 9.82
N LEU A 380 -46.16 2.37 10.37
CA LEU A 380 -45.88 2.37 11.81
C LEU A 380 -46.37 3.64 12.52
N LYS A 381 -46.53 4.76 11.80
CA LYS A 381 -47.16 5.99 12.32
C LYS A 381 -48.67 6.05 12.11
N GLY A 382 -49.24 5.11 11.34
CA GLY A 382 -50.67 4.99 11.09
C GLY A 382 -51.38 3.95 11.96
N PHE A 383 -50.63 3.20 12.75
CA PHE A 383 -51.07 2.53 13.98
C PHE A 383 -50.74 3.46 15.16
#